data_AF-A0A963N9R8-F1
#
_entry.id   AF-A0A963N9R8-F1
#
_cell.length_a   1.000
_cell.length_b   1.000
_cell.length_c   1.000
_cell.angle_alpha   90.00
_cell.angle_beta   90.00
_cell.angle_gamma   90.00
#
_symmetry.space_group_name_H-M   'P 1'
#
loop_
_entity.id
_entity.type
_entity.pdbx_description
1 polymer ?
#
loop_
_entity_poly.entity_id
_entity_poly.type
_entity_poly.pdbx_seq_one_letter_code
_entity_poly.pdbx_strand_id
1 'polypeptide(L)' 'MLSHPPLALVNHLLASADWAHSRLAGHAGQTARLECGPAALSVAITPSGFLEAAEPSVPITVSIRLPEDSVLRALT' A
#
# COMPACT_ATOMS: atom_id res chain seq x y z
N MET A 1 -13.37 12.99 5.96
CA MET A 1 -12.66 11.83 5.36
C MET A 1 -11.30 11.75 6.02
N LEU A 2 -11.16 10.87 7.00
CA LEU A 2 -9.96 10.80 7.84
C LEU A 2 -8.78 10.37 6.96
N SER A 3 -7.95 11.36 6.68
CA SER A 3 -6.63 11.27 6.07
C SER A 3 -5.86 10.09 6.65
N HIS A 4 -5.56 9.10 5.81
CA HIS A 4 -4.53 8.11 6.07
C HIS A 4 -3.18 8.72 5.62
N PRO A 5 -2.43 9.44 6.49
CA PRO A 5 -1.13 10.01 6.13
C PRO A 5 -0.16 9.02 5.47
N PRO A 6 -0.10 7.71 5.83
CA PRO A 6 0.81 6.79 5.14
C PRO A 6 0.44 6.59 3.67
N LEU A 7 -0.84 6.65 3.31
CA LEU A 7 -1.30 6.33 1.96
C LEU A 7 -0.95 7.47 0.98
N ALA A 8 -1.13 8.72 1.42
CA ALA A 8 -0.70 9.89 0.67
C ALA A 8 0.83 9.93 0.49
N LEU A 9 1.59 9.58 1.54
CA LEU A 9 3.06 9.50 1.45
C LEU A 9 3.50 8.41 0.46
N VAL A 10 2.92 7.21 0.54
CA VAL A 10 3.23 6.12 -0.40
C VAL A 10 2.87 6.51 -1.82
N ASN A 11 1.70 7.11 -2.06
CA ASN A 11 1.33 7.59 -3.39
C ASN A 11 2.27 8.68 -3.91
N HIS A 12 2.78 9.55 -3.03
CA HIS A 12 3.78 10.55 -3.41
C HIS A 12 5.13 9.92 -3.80
N LEU A 13 5.59 8.92 -3.04
CA LEU A 13 6.79 8.15 -3.38
C LEU A 13 6.61 7.36 -4.69
N LEU A 14 5.42 6.78 -4.91
CA LEU A 14 5.06 6.10 -6.15
C LEU A 14 5.03 7.07 -7.34
N ALA A 15 4.55 8.30 -7.14
CA ALA A 15 4.57 9.33 -8.18
C ALA A 15 5.98 9.73 -8.59
N SER A 16 6.96 9.62 -7.69
CA SER A 16 8.39 9.84 -7.99
C SER A 16 9.07 8.59 -8.58
N ALA A 17 8.40 7.44 -8.57
CA ALA A 17 8.92 6.15 -9.00
C ALA A 17 8.08 5.57 -10.15
N ASP A 18 8.28 6.10 -11.37
CA ASP A 18 7.56 5.66 -12.58
C ASP A 18 7.56 4.14 -12.80
N TRP A 19 8.66 3.47 -12.43
CA TRP A 19 8.79 2.01 -12.51
C TRP A 19 7.79 1.28 -11.59
N ALA A 20 7.48 1.84 -10.42
CA ALA A 20 6.59 1.24 -9.44
C ALA A 20 5.13 1.35 -9.88
N HIS A 21 4.77 2.51 -10.41
CA HIS A 21 3.44 2.76 -10.96
C HIS A 21 3.13 1.84 -12.15
N SER A 22 4.07 1.67 -13.09
CA SER A 22 3.91 0.76 -14.22
C SER A 22 3.74 -0.70 -13.78
N ARG A 23 4.46 -1.13 -12.73
CA ARG A 23 4.29 -2.46 -12.12
C ARG A 23 2.94 -2.62 -11.43
N LEU A 24 2.49 -1.61 -10.70
CA LEU A 24 1.21 -1.61 -9.99
C LEU A 24 0.02 -1.62 -10.96
N ALA A 25 0.12 -0.90 -12.09
CA ALA A 25 -0.93 -0.90 -13.11
C ALA A 25 -1.24 -2.31 -13.65
N GLY A 26 -0.24 -3.20 -13.74
CA GLY A 26 -0.44 -4.61 -14.09
C GLY A 26 -1.20 -5.44 -13.04
N HIS A 27 -1.40 -4.89 -11.85
CA HIS A 27 -2.10 -5.49 -10.73
C HIS A 27 -3.38 -4.73 -10.33
N ALA A 28 -3.85 -3.83 -11.20
CA ALA A 28 -5.06 -3.05 -11.01
C ALA A 28 -6.27 -3.91 -10.59
N GLY A 29 -7.04 -3.42 -9.62
CA GLY A 29 -8.21 -4.11 -9.06
C GLY A 29 -7.90 -5.12 -7.96
N GLN A 30 -6.63 -5.40 -7.68
CA GLN A 30 -6.23 -6.20 -6.52
C GLN A 30 -6.15 -5.36 -5.26
N THR A 31 -6.34 -6.02 -4.13
CA THR A 31 -6.21 -5.47 -2.79
C THR A 31 -5.00 -6.07 -2.08
N ALA A 32 -4.21 -5.21 -1.47
CA ALA A 32 -3.06 -5.58 -0.65
C ALA A 32 -3.29 -5.15 0.79
N ARG A 33 -2.90 -6.01 1.74
CA ARG A 33 -2.88 -5.69 3.16
C ARG A 33 -1.44 -5.72 3.64
N LEU A 34 -0.96 -4.59 4.11
CA LEU A 34 0.34 -4.46 4.76
C LEU A 34 0.14 -4.49 6.27
N GLU A 35 0.76 -5.46 6.92
CA GLU A 35 0.74 -5.62 8.37
C GLU A 35 2.15 -5.39 8.90
N CYS A 36 2.34 -4.39 9.77
CA CYS A 36 3.60 -4.07 10.44
C CYS A 36 3.36 -4.09 11.95
N GLY A 37 3.62 -5.22 12.60
CA GLY A 37 3.31 -5.41 14.02
C GLY A 37 1.82 -5.16 14.33
N PRO A 38 1.47 -4.24 15.25
CA PRO A 38 0.08 -3.92 15.58
C PRO A 38 -0.63 -3.05 14.53
N ALA A 39 0.11 -2.48 13.57
CA ALA A 39 -0.47 -1.64 12.52
C ALA A 39 -0.82 -2.50 11.29
N ALA A 40 -2.04 -2.37 10.78
CA ALA A 40 -2.46 -2.97 9.53
C ALA A 40 -3.05 -1.90 8.61
N LEU A 41 -2.66 -1.93 7.34
CA LEU A 41 -3.12 -1.03 6.30
C LEU A 41 -3.63 -1.85 5.12
N SER A 42 -4.91 -1.71 4.80
CA SER A 42 -5.51 -2.32 3.61
C SER A 42 -5.60 -1.28 2.50
N VAL A 43 -5.02 -1.60 1.34
CA VAL A 43 -4.99 -0.72 0.16
C VAL A 43 -5.48 -1.47 -1.08
N ALA A 44 -6.14 -0.75 -2.00
CA ALA A 44 -6.54 -1.23 -3.30
C ALA A 44 -5.65 -0.59 -4.37
N ILE A 45 -5.33 -1.35 -5.42
CA ILE A 45 -4.52 -0.86 -6.54
C ILE A 45 -5.44 -0.33 -7.62
N THR A 46 -5.26 0.93 -8.00
CA THR A 46 -6.05 1.57 -9.06
C THR A 46 -5.51 1.20 -10.44
N PRO A 47 -6.34 1.24 -11.50
CA PRO A 47 -5.88 1.10 -12.89
C PRO A 47 -4.85 2.16 -13.29
N SER A 48 -4.89 3.29 -12.60
CA SER A 48 -3.92 4.36 -12.68
C SER A 48 -2.69 4.09 -11.79
N GLY A 49 -2.31 2.85 -11.46
CA GLY A 49 -1.07 2.52 -10.74
C GLY A 49 -0.86 3.16 -9.35
N PHE A 50 -1.89 3.76 -8.75
CA PHE A 50 -1.88 4.35 -7.42
C PHE A 50 -2.53 3.40 -6.41
N LEU A 51 -2.32 3.69 -5.12
CA LEU A 51 -2.99 2.99 -4.04
C LEU A 51 -4.13 3.84 -3.50
N GLU A 52 -5.24 3.21 -3.14
CA GLU A 52 -6.36 3.83 -2.45
C GLU A 52 -6.71 3.02 -1.20
N ALA A 53 -7.43 3.61 -0.24
CA ALA A 53 -7.87 2.88 0.94
C ALA A 53 -8.85 1.79 0.52
N ALA A 54 -8.55 0.52 0.86
CA ALA A 54 -9.46 -0.58 0.58
C ALA A 54 -10.59 -0.61 1.61
N GLU A 55 -11.82 -0.86 1.13
CA GLU A 55 -12.94 -1.10 2.03
C GLU A 55 -12.78 -2.45 2.74
N PRO A 56 -13.20 -2.57 4.02
CA PRO A 56 -13.04 -3.80 4.80
C PRO A 56 -13.87 -4.98 4.26
N SER A 57 -14.83 -4.72 3.37
CA SER A 57 -15.65 -5.73 2.70
C SER A 57 -14.93 -6.40 1.52
N VAL A 58 -13.83 -5.82 1.02
CA VAL A 58 -13.13 -6.35 -0.15
C VAL A 58 -12.17 -7.47 0.29
N PRO A 59 -12.24 -8.67 -0.32
CA PRO A 59 -11.32 -9.75 0.00
C PRO A 59 -9.89 -9.32 -0.33
N ILE A 60 -8.96 -9.52 0.61
CA ILE A 60 -7.55 -9.19 0.44
C ILE A 60 -6.91 -10.22 -0.49
N THR A 61 -6.35 -9.74 -1.61
CA THR A 61 -5.67 -10.61 -2.58
C THR A 61 -4.26 -10.97 -2.10
N VAL A 62 -3.55 -10.00 -1.52
CA VAL A 62 -2.17 -10.17 -1.04
C VAL A 62 -2.04 -9.64 0.38
N SER A 63 -1.50 -10.44 1.30
CA SER A 63 -1.15 -9.98 2.65
C SER A 63 0.36 -10.01 2.82
N ILE A 64 0.97 -8.85 3.05
CA ILE A 64 2.39 -8.69 3.30
C ILE A 64 2.55 -8.40 4.79
N ARG A 65 3.11 -9.35 5.52
CA ARG A 65 3.40 -9.20 6.95
C ARG A 65 4.87 -8.88 7.13
N LEU A 66 5.16 -7.69 7.63
CA LEU A 66 6.48 -7.23 7.96
C LEU A 66 6.71 -7.39 9.47
N PRO A 67 7.90 -7.88 9.89
CA PRO A 67 8.33 -7.81 11.28
C PRO A 67 8.25 -6.39 11.83
N GLU A 68 8.06 -6.27 13.13
CA GLU A 68 7.87 -4.99 13.84
C GLU A 68 9.06 -4.03 13.63
N ASP A 69 10.27 -4.58 13.57
CA ASP A 69 11.51 -3.84 13.32
C ASP A 69 11.71 -3.40 11.87
N SER A 70 10.85 -3.81 10.93
CA SER A 70 11.10 -3.59 9.50
C SER A 70 11.07 -2.12 9.11
N VAL A 71 10.18 -1.33 9.73
CA VAL A 71 10.12 0.12 9.49
C VAL A 71 11.38 0.78 10.04
N LEU A 72 11.83 0.36 11.23
CA LEU A 72 13.03 0.89 11.87
C LEU A 72 14.28 0.56 11.03
N ARG A 73 14.37 -0.67 10.51
CA ARG A 73 15.44 -1.16 9.63
C ARG A 73 15.46 -0.52 8.24
N ALA A 74 14.33 0.01 7.76
CA ALA A 74 14.30 0.74 6.49
C ALA A 74 14.80 2.18 6.63
N LEU A 75 14.85 2.72 7.85
CA LEU A 75 15.26 4.08 8.17
C LEU A 75 16.67 4.19 8.75
N THR A 76 17.34 3.06 9.02
CA THR A 76 18.74 2.98 9.49
C THR A 76 19.63 2.40 8.41
#